data_AF-A0A962D5G0-F1
#
_entry.id   AF-A0A962D5G0-F1
#
_cell.length_a   1.000
_cell.length_b   1.000
_cell.length_c   1.000
_cell.angle_alpha   90.00
_cell.angle_beta   90.00
_cell.angle_gamma   90.00
#
_symmetry.space_group_name_H-M   'P 1'
#
loop_
_entity.id
_entity.type
_entity.pdbx_description
1 polymer ?
#
loop_
_entity_poly.entity_id
_entity_poly.type
_entity_poly.pdbx_seq_one_letter_code
_entity_poly.pdbx_strand_id
1 'polypeptide(L)'
;GEGQVFNTNADTVAAHLAAALGAEKLFFIMGVPGLLRDVNSQSSLVSFATLAKLEEMEARGELSAGMLPKSAAIKHALNHDVQSV
;
A
#
# COMPACT_ATOMS: atom_id res chain seq x y z
N GLY A 1 7.51 -21.69 21.81
CA GLY A 1 6.11 -21.44 21.41
C GLY A 1 5.41 -20.92 22.63
N GLU A 2 5.31 -19.61 22.74
CA GLU A 2 4.71 -18.92 23.88
C GLU A 2 3.73 -17.90 23.28
N GLY A 3 2.48 -17.89 23.74
CA GLY A 3 1.40 -17.06 23.22
C GLY A 3 1.60 -15.57 23.55
N GLN A 4 2.66 -14.99 23.02
CA GLN A 4 2.99 -13.59 23.17
C GLN A 4 2.14 -12.75 22.23
N VAL A 5 1.56 -11.67 22.76
CA VAL A 5 0.79 -10.71 21.97
C VAL A 5 1.74 -9.74 21.29
N PHE A 6 1.59 -9.59 19.98
CA PHE A 6 2.34 -8.63 19.18
C PHE A 6 1.41 -7.57 18.62
N ASN A 7 1.88 -6.32 18.59
CA ASN A 7 1.24 -5.25 17.85
C ASN A 7 1.84 -5.21 16.44
N THR A 8 1.00 -5.30 15.42
CA THR A 8 1.41 -5.30 14.01
C THR A 8 0.49 -4.40 13.21
N ASN A 9 1.04 -3.77 12.18
CA ASN A 9 0.27 -2.90 11.30
C ASN A 9 -0.76 -3.71 10.49
N ALA A 10 -2.01 -3.24 10.46
CA ALA A 10 -3.11 -3.91 9.78
C ALA A 10 -2.90 -4.02 8.26
N ASP A 11 -2.27 -3.03 7.63
CA ASP A 11 -1.97 -3.07 6.19
C ASP A 11 -1.00 -4.21 5.86
N THR A 12 0.00 -4.43 6.73
CA THR A 12 0.94 -5.56 6.60
C THR A 12 0.21 -6.89 6.70
N VAL A 13 -0.70 -7.06 7.67
CA VAL A 13 -1.51 -8.28 7.82
C VAL A 13 -2.37 -8.51 6.58
N ALA A 14 -3.06 -7.47 6.12
CA ALA A 14 -3.96 -7.56 4.97
C ALA A 14 -3.21 -7.95 3.69
N ALA A 15 -2.04 -7.38 3.45
CA ALA A 15 -1.22 -7.72 2.27
C ALA A 15 -0.74 -9.18 2.29
N HIS A 16 -0.25 -9.67 3.44
CA HIS A 16 0.19 -11.07 3.55
C HIS A 16 -0.97 -12.04 3.43
N LEU A 17 -2.13 -11.70 3.99
CA LEU A 17 -3.33 -12.53 3.88
C LEU A 17 -3.84 -12.58 2.44
N ALA A 18 -3.91 -11.43 1.76
CA ALA A 18 -4.31 -11.36 0.36
C ALA A 18 -3.40 -12.19 -0.55
N ALA A 19 -2.08 -12.06 -0.35
CA ALA A 19 -1.08 -12.87 -1.06
C ALA A 19 -1.25 -14.37 -0.78
N ALA A 20 -1.38 -14.76 0.49
CA ALA A 20 -1.55 -16.16 0.88
C ALA A 20 -2.84 -16.80 0.33
N LEU A 21 -3.88 -16.00 0.10
CA LEU A 21 -5.15 -16.45 -0.47
C LEU A 21 -5.19 -16.39 -2.00
N GLY A 22 -4.17 -15.83 -2.66
CA GLY A 22 -4.21 -15.55 -4.10
C GLY A 22 -5.35 -14.61 -4.47
N ALA A 23 -5.58 -13.57 -3.66
CA ALA A 23 -6.70 -12.66 -3.86
C ALA A 23 -6.54 -11.87 -5.17
N GLU A 24 -7.63 -11.75 -5.93
CA GLU A 24 -7.64 -10.92 -7.15
C GLU A 24 -7.35 -9.44 -6.83
N LYS A 25 -7.94 -8.93 -5.74
CA LYS A 25 -7.82 -7.53 -5.34
C LYS A 25 -7.70 -7.36 -3.84
N LEU A 26 -6.88 -6.41 -3.42
CA LEU A 26 -6.86 -5.86 -2.07
C LEU A 26 -7.41 -4.43 -2.13
N PHE A 27 -8.11 -3.96 -1.10
CA PHE A 27 -8.57 -2.57 -1.04
C PHE A 27 -8.23 -1.96 0.32
N PHE A 28 -7.62 -0.78 0.31
CA PHE A 28 -7.40 0.01 1.52
C PHE A 28 -8.49 1.07 1.67
N ILE A 29 -9.29 0.97 2.74
CA ILE A 29 -10.25 2.00 3.11
C ILE A 29 -9.50 3.08 3.90
N MET A 30 -9.43 4.29 3.35
CA MET A 30 -8.64 5.38 3.90
C MET A 30 -9.49 6.63 4.13
N GLY A 31 -9.11 7.45 5.11
CA GLY A 31 -9.69 8.77 5.33
C GLY A 31 -9.12 9.88 4.42
N VAL A 32 -8.27 9.51 3.46
CA VAL A 32 -7.68 10.41 2.47
C VAL A 32 -8.05 9.95 1.05
N PRO A 33 -8.05 10.84 0.04
CA PRO A 33 -8.49 10.51 -1.31
C PRO A 33 -7.72 9.39 -2.01
N GLY A 34 -6.46 9.14 -1.61
CA GLY A 34 -5.58 8.15 -2.22
C GLY A 34 -4.18 8.70 -2.44
N LEU A 35 -3.52 8.18 -3.48
CA LEU A 35 -2.20 8.67 -3.92
C LEU A 35 -2.35 9.99 -4.67
N LEU A 36 -1.68 11.04 -4.18
CA LEU A 36 -1.69 12.38 -4.79
C LEU A 36 -0.35 12.65 -5.48
N ARG A 37 -0.37 13.31 -6.64
CA ARG A 37 0.85 13.84 -7.27
C ARG A 37 1.43 15.04 -6.51
N ASP A 38 0.56 15.82 -5.89
CA ASP A 38 0.88 16.94 -5.01
C ASP A 38 0.00 16.85 -3.76
N VAL A 39 0.64 16.67 -2.60
CA VAL A 39 -0.04 16.53 -1.30
C VAL A 39 -0.86 17.76 -0.92
N ASN A 40 -0.57 18.93 -1.50
CA ASN A 40 -1.29 20.17 -1.25
C ASN A 40 -2.50 20.36 -2.18
N SER A 41 -2.68 19.49 -3.18
CA SER A 41 -3.71 19.61 -4.20
C SER A 41 -4.51 18.32 -4.33
N GLN A 42 -5.75 18.31 -3.80
CA GLN A 42 -6.63 17.13 -3.89
C GLN A 42 -7.01 16.76 -5.34
N SER A 43 -7.03 17.74 -6.25
CA SER A 43 -7.27 17.49 -7.68
C SER A 43 -6.12 16.76 -8.37
N SER A 44 -4.99 16.58 -7.68
CA SER A 44 -3.83 15.83 -8.17
C SER A 44 -3.93 14.32 -7.98
N LEU A 45 -5.11 13.81 -7.59
CA LEU A 45 -5.37 12.38 -7.39
C LEU A 45 -4.89 11.55 -8.59
N VAL A 46 -4.14 10.52 -8.26
CA VAL A 46 -3.67 9.50 -9.19
C VAL A 46 -4.71 8.39 -9.20
N SER A 47 -5.50 8.30 -10.27
CA SER A 47 -6.55 7.28 -10.42
C SER A 47 -5.99 5.89 -10.72
N PHE A 48 -4.79 5.82 -11.31
CA PHE A 48 -4.08 4.58 -11.61
C PHE A 48 -2.57 4.81 -11.57
N ALA A 49 -1.85 3.88 -10.96
CA ALA A 49 -0.40 3.86 -10.94
C ALA A 49 0.11 2.43 -11.13
N THR A 50 1.25 2.29 -11.79
CA THR A 50 1.99 1.03 -11.81
C THR A 50 2.85 0.91 -10.56
N LEU A 51 3.23 -0.33 -10.21
CA LEU A 51 4.19 -0.60 -9.14
C LEU A 51 5.49 0.21 -9.33
N ALA A 52 6.04 0.19 -10.55
CA ALA A 52 7.25 0.95 -10.88
C ALA A 52 7.08 2.46 -10.64
N LYS A 53 5.89 3.02 -10.90
CA LYS A 53 5.65 4.45 -10.65
C LYS A 53 5.62 4.77 -9.16
N LEU A 54 5.01 3.89 -8.35
CA LEU A 54 5.02 4.03 -6.89
C LEU A 54 6.46 3.96 -6.34
N GLU A 55 7.27 3.03 -6.83
CA GLU A 55 8.68 2.90 -6.45
C GLU A 55 9.50 4.13 -6.84
N GLU A 56 9.26 4.71 -8.02
CA GLU A 56 9.88 5.96 -8.45
C GLU A 56 9.50 7.12 -7.51
N MET A 57 8.22 7.25 -7.15
CA MET A 57 7.76 8.30 -6.21
C MET A 57 8.39 8.13 -4.83
N GLU A 58 8.51 6.89 -4.34
CA GLU A 58 9.18 6.58 -3.08
C GLU A 58 10.67 6.94 -3.11
N ALA A 59 11.38 6.56 -4.18
CA ALA A 59 12.80 6.87 -4.37
C ALA A 59 13.08 8.38 -4.47
N ARG A 60 12.12 9.16 -4.97
CA ARG A 60 12.18 10.63 -5.04
C ARG A 60 11.79 11.32 -3.72
N GLY A 61 11.39 10.55 -2.70
CA GLY A 61 10.98 11.10 -1.40
C GLY A 61 9.63 11.82 -1.43
N GLU A 62 8.78 11.51 -2.40
CA GLU A 62 7.49 12.19 -2.60
C GLU A 62 6.35 11.57 -1.76
N LEU A 63 6.57 10.40 -1.15
CA LEU A 63 5.60 9.76 -0.29
C LEU A 63 5.66 10.31 1.13
N SER A 64 4.49 10.66 1.68
CA SER A 64 4.38 11.06 3.08
C SER A 64 4.75 9.92 4.03
N ALA A 65 5.15 10.25 5.26
CA ALA A 65 5.54 9.25 6.26
C ALA A 65 4.47 8.16 6.51
N GLY A 66 3.18 8.54 6.47
CA GLY A 66 2.07 7.59 6.60
C GLY A 66 1.85 6.70 5.37
N MET A 67 2.31 7.13 4.19
CA MET A 67 2.22 6.35 2.95
C MET A 67 3.33 5.33 2.79
N LEU A 68 4.47 5.49 3.47
CA LEU A 68 5.57 4.51 3.43
C LEU A 68 5.15 3.08 3.86
N PRO A 69 4.49 2.87 5.03
CA PRO A 69 4.03 1.53 5.41
C PRO A 69 2.97 0.97 4.46
N LYS A 70 2.09 1.84 3.91
CA LYS A 70 1.10 1.44 2.89
C LYS A 70 1.77 1.04 1.58
N SER A 71 2.77 1.80 1.12
CA SER A 71 3.58 1.46 -0.05
C SER A 71 4.21 0.09 0.12
N ALA A 72 4.83 -0.19 1.28
CA ALA A 72 5.39 -1.50 1.57
C ALA A 72 4.35 -2.64 1.47
N ALA A 73 3.14 -2.44 2.00
CA ALA A 73 2.05 -3.41 1.91
C ALA A 73 1.56 -3.62 0.46
N ILE A 74 1.38 -2.53 -0.30
CA ILE A 74 0.99 -2.56 -1.72
C ILE A 74 2.04 -3.33 -2.55
N LYS A 75 3.32 -2.99 -2.37
CA LYS A 75 4.45 -3.66 -3.04
C LYS A 75 4.49 -5.15 -2.68
N HIS A 76 4.26 -5.50 -1.43
CA HIS A 76 4.21 -6.91 -1.02
C HIS A 76 3.09 -7.66 -1.73
N ALA A 77 1.85 -7.16 -1.69
CA ALA A 77 0.71 -7.80 -2.32
C ALA A 77 0.92 -8.00 -3.84
N LEU A 78 1.30 -6.94 -4.55
CA LEU A 78 1.49 -6.98 -6.01
C LEU A 78 2.63 -7.91 -6.46
N ASN A 79 3.67 -8.06 -5.63
CA ASN A 79 4.77 -9.00 -5.91
C ASN A 79 4.46 -10.46 -5.56
N HIS A 80 3.32 -10.73 -4.91
CA HIS A 80 2.89 -12.06 -4.47
C HIS A 80 1.48 -12.38 -4.97
N ASP A 81 1.31 -12.30 -6.30
CA ASP A 81 0.14 -12.76 -7.06
C ASP A 81 -1.20 -12.03 -6.82
N VAL A 82 -1.22 -10.94 -6.06
CA VAL A 82 -2.39 -10.04 -6.02
C VAL A 82 -2.40 -9.17 -7.27
N GLN A 83 -3.49 -9.21 -8.05
CA GLN A 83 -3.54 -8.58 -9.37
C GLN A 83 -3.69 -7.05 -9.32
N SER A 84 -4.35 -6.53 -8.27
CA SER A 84 -4.47 -5.08 -8.04
C SER A 84 -4.72 -4.74 -6.56
N VAL A 85 -4.35 -3.52 -6.17
CA VAL A 85 -4.51 -2.98 -4.80
C VAL A 85 -5.08 -1.56 -4.86
#